data_AF-A0A1A7KDX0-F1
#
_entry.id   AF-A0A1A7KDX0-F1
#
_cell.length_a   1.000
_cell.length_b   1.000
_cell.length_c   1.000
_cell.angle_alpha   90.00
_cell.angle_beta   90.00
_cell.angle_gamma   90.00
#
_symmetry.space_group_name_H-M   'P 1'
#
loop_
_entity.id
_entity.type
_entity.pdbx_description
1 polymer ?
#
loop_
_entity_poly.entity_id
_entity_poly.type
_entity_poly.pdbx_seq_one_letter_code
_entity_poly.pdbx_strand_id
1 'polypeptide(L)'
;MKKPLSLILISLCLFKVFGQNKKDSKETEFKFKESKNMASFVCNHVLEKTKYILYVTHDSEGDWQFLCGEDDHTEENIKIISLLQVVELDNTINDLHEMPINVGAKRRKINEKWKPFKISN
;
A
#
# COMPACT_ATOMS: atom_id res chain seq x y z
N MET A 1 -21.07 -10.27 66.90
CA MET A 1 -19.67 -10.01 66.48
C MET A 1 -19.41 -10.72 65.15
N LYS A 2 -18.84 -9.98 64.19
CA LYS A 2 -18.26 -10.39 62.88
C LYS A 2 -19.23 -10.72 61.71
N LYS A 3 -19.42 -9.73 60.82
CA LYS A 3 -19.51 -9.94 59.34
C LYS A 3 -18.05 -9.97 58.79
N PRO A 4 -17.77 -10.56 57.61
CA PRO A 4 -17.96 -9.84 56.33
C PRO A 4 -18.58 -10.72 55.21
N LEU A 5 -19.54 -10.19 54.46
CA LEU A 5 -19.35 -9.79 53.04
C LEU A 5 -18.53 -10.78 52.21
N SER A 6 -19.19 -11.80 51.63
CA SER A 6 -18.67 -12.47 50.45
C SER A 6 -19.07 -11.66 49.22
N LEU A 7 -18.05 -11.05 48.63
CA LEU A 7 -18.10 -10.21 47.45
C LEU A 7 -18.55 -11.03 46.23
N ILE A 8 -19.36 -10.37 45.42
CA ILE A 8 -19.89 -10.80 44.12
C ILE A 8 -18.77 -11.40 43.27
N LEU A 9 -18.85 -12.70 42.98
CA LEU A 9 -18.07 -13.32 41.92
C LEU A 9 -18.70 -12.90 40.59
N ILE A 10 -18.28 -11.74 40.08
CA ILE A 10 -18.59 -11.30 38.72
C ILE A 10 -18.05 -12.38 37.79
N SER A 11 -18.99 -13.16 37.25
CA SER A 11 -18.77 -14.12 36.18
C SER A 11 -17.88 -13.47 35.12
N LEU A 12 -16.69 -14.04 34.91
CA LEU A 12 -15.72 -13.66 33.89
C LEU A 12 -16.31 -13.93 32.48
N CYS A 13 -17.34 -13.19 32.10
CA CYS A 13 -17.80 -13.06 30.72
C CYS A 13 -17.01 -11.98 29.96
N LEU A 14 -15.73 -11.77 30.30
CA LEU A 14 -14.80 -10.94 29.53
C LEU A 14 -13.93 -11.75 28.57
N PHE A 15 -14.20 -13.05 28.39
CA PHE A 15 -13.68 -13.83 27.26
C PHE A 15 -14.39 -13.46 25.94
N LYS A 16 -14.40 -12.18 25.56
CA LYS A 16 -14.88 -11.72 24.25
C LYS A 16 -14.45 -10.30 23.87
N VAL A 17 -13.29 -9.84 24.31
CA VAL A 17 -12.66 -8.62 23.75
C VAL A 17 -11.19 -8.89 23.51
N PHE A 18 -10.89 -9.77 22.55
CA PHE A 18 -9.77 -9.67 21.62
C PHE A 18 -10.05 -10.76 20.58
N GLY A 19 -10.91 -10.44 19.62
CA GLY A 19 -11.00 -11.19 18.38
C GLY A 19 -9.67 -11.05 17.65
N GLN A 20 -8.68 -11.88 18.01
CA GLN A 20 -7.57 -12.16 17.12
C GLN A 20 -8.13 -13.00 15.98
N ASN A 21 -8.80 -12.35 15.03
CA ASN A 21 -8.80 -12.83 13.66
C ASN A 21 -7.35 -12.70 13.19
N LYS A 22 -6.52 -13.70 13.51
CA LYS A 22 -5.32 -13.97 12.72
C LYS A 22 -5.85 -14.37 11.35
N LYS A 23 -6.06 -13.35 10.51
CA LYS A 23 -6.13 -13.53 9.07
C LYS A 23 -4.85 -14.26 8.74
N ASP A 24 -4.92 -15.49 8.23
CA ASP A 24 -3.77 -16.19 7.68
C ASP A 24 -3.23 -15.31 6.56
N SER A 25 -2.36 -14.37 6.91
CA SER A 25 -1.83 -13.39 5.98
C SER A 25 -0.71 -14.11 5.27
N LYS A 26 -1.04 -14.66 4.08
CA LYS A 26 -0.02 -14.89 3.07
C LYS A 26 0.84 -13.63 3.01
N GLU A 27 2.11 -13.74 3.39
CA GLU A 27 3.04 -12.61 3.36
C GLU A 27 3.04 -12.04 1.93
N THR A 28 2.84 -10.73 1.82
CA THR A 28 2.86 -10.05 0.52
C THR A 28 4.24 -10.22 -0.10
N GLU A 29 4.30 -10.87 -1.27
CA GLU A 29 5.53 -11.00 -2.05
C GLU A 29 6.04 -9.60 -2.39
N PHE A 30 7.32 -9.33 -2.10
CA PHE A 30 7.95 -8.03 -2.29
C PHE A 30 9.31 -8.25 -2.95
N LYS A 31 9.45 -7.85 -4.23
CA LYS A 31 10.64 -8.13 -5.06
C LYS A 31 11.65 -6.98 -5.18
N PHE A 32 11.28 -5.78 -4.74
CA PHE A 32 12.13 -4.59 -4.85
C PHE A 32 13.41 -4.73 -4.01
N LYS A 33 14.51 -4.15 -4.50
CA LYS A 33 15.78 -4.05 -3.78
C LYS A 33 15.75 -2.95 -2.72
N GLU A 34 14.89 -1.97 -2.93
CA GLU A 34 14.61 -0.85 -2.03
C GLU A 34 13.98 -1.37 -0.74
N SER A 35 14.09 -0.60 0.34
CA SER A 35 13.48 -0.99 1.60
C SER A 35 11.94 -0.99 1.50
N LYS A 36 11.29 -1.94 2.18
CA LYS A 36 9.81 -2.02 2.27
C LYS A 36 9.16 -0.69 2.71
N ASN A 37 9.89 0.14 3.47
CA ASN A 37 9.44 1.43 3.99
C ASN A 37 9.89 2.64 3.14
N MET A 38 10.47 2.44 1.95
CA MET A 38 10.79 3.53 1.03
C MET A 38 9.54 4.36 0.77
N ALA A 39 9.68 5.69 0.83
CA ALA A 39 8.61 6.62 0.53
C ALA A 39 8.21 6.48 -0.94
N SER A 40 6.91 6.52 -1.20
CA SER A 40 6.35 6.43 -2.54
C SER A 40 5.16 7.36 -2.66
N PHE A 41 5.14 8.14 -3.74
CA PHE A 41 4.08 9.09 -4.03
C PHE A 41 2.93 8.38 -4.73
N VAL A 42 1.72 8.57 -4.23
CA VAL A 42 0.50 8.01 -4.80
C VAL A 42 -0.59 9.07 -4.88
N CYS A 43 -1.49 8.99 -5.84
CA CYS A 43 -2.67 9.85 -5.81
C CYS A 43 -3.74 9.31 -4.84
N ASN A 44 -4.56 10.21 -4.31
CA ASN A 44 -5.66 9.85 -3.41
C ASN A 44 -6.65 8.89 -4.06
N HIS A 45 -6.88 8.97 -5.38
CA HIS A 45 -7.72 8.01 -6.11
C HIS A 45 -7.26 6.56 -5.97
N VAL A 46 -5.94 6.33 -6.01
CA VAL A 46 -5.33 5.00 -5.81
C VAL A 46 -5.43 4.60 -4.34
N LEU A 47 -5.08 5.51 -3.43
CA LEU A 47 -5.07 5.21 -1.99
C LEU A 47 -6.46 4.88 -1.44
N GLU A 48 -7.47 5.63 -1.90
CA GLU A 48 -8.89 5.44 -1.55
C GLU A 48 -9.53 4.28 -2.35
N LYS A 49 -8.77 3.62 -3.23
CA LYS A 49 -9.20 2.48 -4.05
C LYS A 49 -10.38 2.79 -4.97
N THR A 50 -10.50 4.05 -5.40
CA THR A 50 -11.51 4.48 -6.37
C THR A 50 -11.02 4.29 -7.81
N LYS A 51 -9.69 4.28 -8.04
CA LYS A 51 -9.04 3.98 -9.32
C LYS A 51 -7.81 3.08 -9.12
N TYR A 52 -7.32 2.50 -10.23
CA TYR A 52 -6.17 1.59 -10.24
C TYR A 52 -4.86 2.33 -10.53
N ILE A 53 -3.73 1.75 -10.15
CA ILE A 53 -2.42 2.25 -10.61
C ILE A 53 -2.27 1.95 -12.10
N LEU A 54 -2.17 2.98 -12.94
CA LEU A 54 -2.05 2.84 -14.40
C LEU A 54 -0.80 3.52 -14.95
N TYR A 55 -0.13 4.34 -14.14
CA TYR A 55 1.06 5.11 -14.51
C TYR A 55 2.07 5.07 -13.36
N VAL A 56 3.30 4.66 -13.65
CA VAL A 56 4.38 4.53 -12.68
C VAL A 56 5.61 5.25 -13.22
N THR A 57 6.33 5.98 -12.36
CA THR A 57 7.64 6.58 -12.68
C THR A 57 8.65 6.28 -11.59
N HIS A 58 9.89 6.07 -12.02
CA HIS A 58 11.09 6.04 -11.18
C HIS A 58 11.95 7.21 -11.65
N ASP A 59 11.85 8.33 -10.95
CA ASP A 59 12.41 9.60 -11.43
C ASP A 59 13.93 9.68 -11.28
N SER A 60 14.50 10.83 -11.64
CA SER A 60 15.95 11.07 -11.60
C SER A 60 16.54 11.08 -10.19
N GLU A 61 15.74 11.33 -9.16
CA GLU A 61 16.16 11.36 -7.76
C GLU A 61 16.05 9.98 -7.09
N GLY A 62 15.46 9.01 -7.80
CA GLY A 62 15.25 7.66 -7.30
C GLY A 62 13.92 7.50 -6.57
N ASP A 63 13.03 8.48 -6.68
CA ASP A 63 11.72 8.42 -6.07
C ASP A 63 10.73 7.67 -6.96
N TRP A 64 9.82 6.96 -6.29
CA TRP A 64 8.76 6.19 -6.94
C TRP A 64 7.43 6.94 -6.86
N GLN A 65 6.74 7.01 -8.01
CA GLN A 65 5.40 7.58 -8.10
C GLN A 65 4.44 6.60 -8.78
N PHE A 66 3.23 6.46 -8.23
CA PHE A 66 2.19 5.52 -8.67
C PHE A 66 0.83 6.23 -8.79
N LEU A 67 0.39 6.50 -10.01
CA LEU A 67 -0.80 7.32 -10.30
C LEU A 67 -1.91 6.55 -11.03
N CYS A 68 -3.13 7.11 -10.99
CA CYS A 68 -4.28 6.55 -11.69
C CYS A 68 -4.25 6.76 -13.21
N GLY A 69 -3.26 7.50 -13.74
CA GLY A 69 -3.11 7.76 -15.17
C GLY A 69 -3.96 8.90 -15.73
N GLU A 70 -4.57 9.70 -14.86
CA GLU A 70 -5.25 10.95 -15.23
C GLU A 70 -4.31 12.15 -15.17
N ASP A 71 -4.63 13.19 -15.93
CA ASP A 71 -3.73 14.34 -16.14
C ASP A 71 -3.98 15.50 -15.15
N ASP A 72 -5.02 15.44 -14.31
CA ASP A 72 -5.50 16.53 -13.45
C ASP A 72 -5.09 16.42 -11.97
N HIS A 73 -3.97 15.76 -11.70
CA HIS A 73 -3.41 15.69 -10.35
C HIS A 73 -2.77 17.02 -9.92
N THR A 74 -3.16 17.52 -8.75
CA THR A 74 -2.48 18.60 -8.03
C THR A 74 -1.70 18.05 -6.83
N GLU A 75 -0.91 18.89 -6.17
CA GLU A 75 -0.19 18.51 -4.95
C GLU A 75 -1.13 17.98 -3.84
N GLU A 76 -2.36 18.47 -3.77
CA GLU A 76 -3.37 18.02 -2.78
C GLU A 76 -3.78 16.56 -2.99
N ASN A 77 -3.72 16.08 -4.24
CA ASN A 77 -4.00 14.69 -4.58
C ASN A 77 -2.88 13.76 -4.15
N ILE A 78 -1.66 14.26 -3.95
CA ILE A 78 -0.50 13.42 -3.63
C ILE A 78 -0.54 13.00 -2.16
N LYS A 79 -0.27 11.72 -1.93
CA LYS A 79 -0.13 11.07 -0.63
C LYS A 79 1.19 10.30 -0.63
N ILE A 80 1.78 10.14 0.55
CA ILE A 80 3.01 9.38 0.73
C ILE A 80 2.67 8.12 1.51
N ILE A 81 3.00 6.97 0.94
CA ILE A 81 2.89 5.65 1.58
C ILE A 81 4.19 4.88 1.40
N SER A 82 4.31 3.72 2.04
CA SER A 82 5.46 2.86 1.81
C SER A 82 5.36 2.09 0.49
N LEU A 83 6.49 1.76 -0.11
CA LEU A 83 6.55 0.89 -1.29
C LEU A 83 5.90 -0.48 -1.04
N LEU A 84 5.98 -1.02 0.19
CA LEU A 84 5.24 -2.21 0.58
C LEU A 84 3.72 -2.00 0.46
N GLN A 85 3.19 -0.88 0.96
CA GLN A 85 1.76 -0.59 0.85
C GLN A 85 1.32 -0.45 -0.62
N VAL A 86 2.18 0.09 -1.50
CA VAL A 86 1.91 0.11 -2.94
C VAL A 86 1.77 -1.32 -3.49
N VAL A 87 2.69 -2.23 -3.15
CA VAL A 87 2.62 -3.64 -3.57
C VAL A 87 1.41 -4.37 -2.98
N GLU A 88 0.98 -4.00 -1.77
CA GLU A 88 -0.27 -4.50 -1.17
C GLU A 88 -1.53 -3.96 -1.86
N LEU A 89 -1.50 -2.74 -2.39
CA LEU A 89 -2.57 -2.18 -3.22
C LEU A 89 -2.65 -2.87 -4.59
N ASP A 90 -1.49 -3.21 -5.16
CA ASP A 90 -1.38 -3.86 -6.46
C ASP A 90 -0.11 -4.73 -6.56
N ASN A 91 -0.31 -6.06 -6.52
CA ASN A 91 0.81 -7.00 -6.55
C ASN A 91 1.57 -7.03 -7.88
N THR A 92 0.96 -6.53 -8.98
CA THR A 92 1.60 -6.49 -10.31
C THR A 92 2.67 -5.41 -10.39
N ILE A 93 2.79 -4.57 -9.37
CA ILE A 93 3.90 -3.63 -9.21
C ILE A 93 5.23 -4.38 -9.02
N ASN A 94 5.21 -5.63 -8.50
CA ASN A 94 6.40 -6.48 -8.48
C ASN A 94 6.98 -6.77 -9.87
N ASP A 95 6.20 -6.64 -10.95
CA ASP A 95 6.71 -6.80 -12.32
C ASP A 95 7.65 -5.64 -12.72
N LEU A 96 7.65 -4.54 -11.96
CA LEU A 96 8.46 -3.35 -12.18
C LEU A 96 9.67 -3.26 -11.22
N HIS A 97 9.96 -4.28 -10.42
CA HIS A 97 11.02 -4.24 -9.40
C HIS A 97 12.44 -3.97 -9.93
N GLU A 98 12.69 -4.23 -11.22
CA GLU A 98 13.96 -3.94 -11.90
C GLU A 98 13.89 -2.67 -12.76
N MET A 99 12.78 -1.91 -12.73
CA MET A 99 12.62 -0.71 -13.55
C MET A 99 13.65 0.35 -13.14
N PRO A 100 14.54 0.78 -14.04
CA PRO A 100 15.62 1.68 -13.71
C PRO A 100 15.12 3.11 -13.50
N ILE A 101 15.96 3.93 -12.87
CA ILE A 101 15.81 5.39 -12.78
C ILE A 101 15.64 6.00 -14.20
N ASN A 102 14.88 7.09 -14.29
CA ASN A 102 14.50 7.78 -15.53
C ASN A 102 13.63 6.96 -16.49
N VAL A 103 12.92 5.95 -15.98
CA VAL A 103 11.96 5.15 -16.73
C VAL A 103 10.61 5.22 -16.04
N GLY A 104 9.55 5.24 -16.84
CA GLY A 104 8.20 5.00 -16.38
C GLY A 104 7.55 3.84 -17.10
N ALA A 105 6.42 3.39 -16.59
CA ALA A 105 5.62 2.34 -17.19
C ALA A 105 4.14 2.70 -17.11
N LYS A 106 3.39 2.37 -18.16
CA LYS A 106 1.94 2.57 -18.20
C LYS A 106 1.19 1.34 -18.67
N ARG A 107 -0.06 1.18 -18.25
CA ARG A 107 -0.98 0.15 -18.72
C ARG A 107 -2.39 0.74 -18.87
N ARG A 108 -3.26 0.12 -19.67
CA ARG A 108 -4.61 0.70 -19.91
C ARG A 108 -5.63 0.32 -18.83
N LYS A 109 -5.43 -0.83 -18.19
CA LYS A 109 -6.30 -1.36 -17.12
C LYS A 109 -5.53 -2.33 -16.24
N ILE A 110 -6.12 -2.69 -15.10
CA ILE A 110 -5.58 -3.72 -14.20
C ILE A 110 -5.33 -5.04 -14.96
N ASN A 111 -4.25 -5.73 -14.60
CA ASN A 111 -3.78 -7.00 -15.19
C ASN A 111 -3.30 -6.93 -16.65
N GLU A 112 -3.26 -5.76 -17.30
CA GLU A 112 -2.54 -5.63 -18.57
C GLU A 112 -1.03 -5.50 -18.35
N LYS A 113 -0.26 -5.92 -19.36
CA LYS A 113 1.20 -5.75 -19.37
C LYS A 113 1.57 -4.27 -19.29
N TRP A 114 2.53 -3.97 -18.43
CA TRP A 114 3.20 -2.69 -18.37
C TRP A 114 3.94 -2.38 -19.67
N LYS A 115 3.79 -1.14 -20.16
CA LYS A 115 4.50 -0.60 -21.33
C LYS A 115 5.49 0.45 -20.85
N PRO A 116 6.80 0.20 -20.96
CA PRO A 116 7.81 1.15 -20.50
C PRO A 116 7.88 2.37 -21.43
N PHE A 117 8.32 3.49 -20.89
CA PHE A 117 8.67 4.70 -21.62
C PHE A 117 9.82 5.41 -20.91
N LYS A 118 10.60 6.19 -21.65
CA LYS A 118 11.69 6.99 -21.09
C LYS A 118 11.14 8.31 -20.56
N ILE A 119 11.52 8.69 -19.35
CA ILE A 119 11.25 10.03 -18.82
C ILE A 119 12.24 10.98 -19.51
N SER A 120 11.71 11.97 -20.20
CA SER A 120 12.53 13.00 -20.85
C SER A 120 12.60 14.18 -19.89
N ASN A 121 13.80 14.54 -19.45
CA ASN A 121 14.07 15.77 -18.71
C ASN A 121 14.06 16.98 -19.65
#